data_AF-U6D3S6-F1
#
_entry.id   AF-U6D3S6-F1
#
_cell.length_a   1.000
_cell.length_b   1.000
_cell.length_c   1.000
_cell.angle_alpha   90.00
_cell.angle_beta   90.00
_cell.angle_gamma   90.00
#
_symmetry.space_group_name_H-M   'P 1'
#
loop_
_entity.id
_entity.type
_entity.pdbx_description
1 polymer ?
#
loop_
_entity_poly.entity_id
_entity_poly.type
_entity_poly.pdbx_seq_one_letter_code
_entity_poly.pdbx_strand_id
1 'polypeptide(L)'
;LELIIDSETGFASSTNILNLVDQLKGKKMRKKEAEQVLQKFVQNKWLIEKEGEFTLHSRAILEMEQYIRETYPDAVKICNICHSLLIQGQSCETCGIRMHLPCVAKYFQSNSEPRCPHCNDYWPHEIPEVFDPEKEREAGTSRATKRSLRSRQH
;
A
#
# COMPACT_ATOMS: atom_id res chain seq x y z
N LEU A 1 -4.45 2.74 -12.47
CA LEU A 1 -3.48 1.65 -12.27
C LEU A 1 -2.08 2.14 -12.61
N GLU A 2 -1.84 2.56 -13.86
CA GLU A 2 -0.58 3.18 -14.32
C GLU A 2 -0.01 4.21 -13.33
N LEU A 3 -0.78 5.27 -13.01
CA LEU A 3 -0.35 6.29 -12.04
C LEU A 3 0.10 5.74 -10.67
N ILE A 4 -0.51 4.64 -10.20
CA ILE A 4 -0.15 4.01 -8.92
C ILE A 4 1.14 3.20 -9.06
N ILE A 5 1.32 2.50 -10.18
CA ILE A 5 2.52 1.69 -10.46
C ILE A 5 3.74 2.60 -10.64
N ASP A 6 3.59 3.70 -11.37
CA ASP A 6 4.69 4.63 -11.64
C ASP A 6 5.07 5.43 -10.38
N SER A 7 4.09 5.77 -9.53
CA SER A 7 4.28 6.53 -8.30
C SER A 7 5.31 5.91 -7.36
N GLU A 8 6.22 6.72 -6.83
CA GLU A 8 7.24 6.26 -5.89
C GLU A 8 6.66 5.74 -4.57
N THR A 9 5.58 6.37 -4.10
CA THR A 9 4.86 6.03 -2.86
C THR A 9 3.85 4.90 -3.05
N GLY A 10 3.55 4.55 -4.30
CA GLY A 10 2.46 3.64 -4.63
C GLY A 10 1.08 4.23 -4.39
N PHE A 11 0.96 5.57 -4.39
CA PHE A 11 -0.30 6.30 -4.32
C PHE A 11 -0.47 7.21 -5.54
N ALA A 12 -1.71 7.41 -5.97
CA ALA A 12 -2.07 8.38 -6.99
C ALA A 12 -3.17 9.32 -6.48
N SER A 13 -2.96 10.62 -6.60
CA SER A 13 -3.93 11.62 -6.16
C SER A 13 -5.23 11.56 -6.97
N SER A 14 -6.35 11.83 -6.30
CA SER A 14 -7.67 11.98 -6.94
C SER A 14 -7.63 12.96 -8.11
N THR A 15 -6.95 14.10 -7.96
CA THR A 15 -6.85 15.13 -9.00
C THR A 15 -6.10 14.63 -10.23
N ASN A 16 -4.98 13.92 -10.07
CA ASN A 16 -4.25 13.34 -11.19
C ASN A 16 -5.09 12.31 -11.93
N ILE A 17 -5.80 11.45 -11.19
CA ILE A 17 -6.68 10.43 -11.79
C ILE A 17 -7.83 11.11 -12.56
N LEU A 18 -8.50 12.11 -11.98
CA LEU A 18 -9.65 12.77 -12.58
C LEU A 18 -9.31 13.62 -13.81
N ASN A 19 -8.05 14.01 -13.96
CA ASN A 19 -7.58 14.71 -15.17
C ASN A 19 -7.45 13.76 -16.38
N LEU A 20 -7.46 12.44 -16.18
CA LEU A 20 -7.43 11.45 -17.25
C LEU A 20 -8.82 11.05 -17.76
N VAL A 21 -9.90 11.58 -17.17
CA VAL A 21 -11.28 11.19 -17.49
C VAL A 21 -11.63 11.43 -18.96
N ASP A 22 -11.11 12.50 -19.56
CA ASP A 22 -11.34 12.80 -20.98
C ASP A 22 -10.62 11.82 -21.93
N GLN A 23 -9.67 11.04 -21.44
CA GLN A 23 -8.92 10.03 -22.20
C GLN A 23 -9.53 8.63 -22.08
N LEU A 24 -10.59 8.47 -21.28
CA LEU A 24 -11.24 7.18 -21.09
C LEU A 24 -11.87 6.69 -22.40
N LYS A 25 -11.55 5.44 -22.76
CA LYS A 25 -12.18 4.76 -23.90
C LYS A 25 -13.65 4.43 -23.55
N GLY A 26 -14.56 4.64 -24.50
CA GLY A 26 -15.97 4.30 -24.36
C GLY A 26 -16.88 5.51 -24.10
N LYS A 27 -17.92 5.34 -23.29
CA LYS A 27 -18.91 6.40 -23.02
C LYS A 27 -18.24 7.55 -22.26
N LYS A 28 -18.36 8.77 -22.79
CA LYS A 28 -17.86 9.98 -22.13
C LYS A 28 -18.44 10.10 -20.73
N MET A 29 -17.57 10.27 -19.75
CA MET A 29 -17.88 10.36 -18.33
C MET A 29 -17.47 11.73 -17.81
N ARG A 30 -18.20 12.28 -16.82
CA ARG A 30 -17.81 13.52 -16.13
C ARG A 30 -16.95 13.21 -14.90
N LYS A 31 -16.13 14.17 -14.45
CA LYS A 31 -15.29 14.01 -13.24
C LYS A 31 -16.10 13.53 -12.02
N LYS A 32 -17.29 14.09 -11.79
CA LYS A 32 -18.20 13.68 -10.71
C LYS A 32 -18.63 12.21 -10.79
N GLU A 33 -18.82 11.68 -12.00
CA GLU A 33 -19.15 10.26 -12.19
C GLU A 33 -17.92 9.39 -11.96
N ALA A 34 -16.74 9.83 -12.40
CA ALA A 34 -15.48 9.13 -12.17
C ALA A 34 -15.14 9.03 -10.67
N GLU A 35 -15.38 10.09 -9.89
CA GLU A 35 -15.28 10.05 -8.42
C GLU A 35 -16.15 8.94 -7.82
N GLN A 36 -17.40 8.81 -8.27
CA GLN A 36 -18.28 7.73 -7.81
C GLN A 36 -17.74 6.35 -8.19
N VAL A 37 -17.12 6.21 -9.35
CA VAL A 37 -16.48 4.95 -9.77
C VAL A 37 -15.26 4.62 -8.89
N LEU A 38 -14.42 5.61 -8.56
CA LEU A 38 -13.30 5.42 -7.62
C LEU A 38 -13.81 4.93 -6.26
N GLN A 39 -14.88 5.53 -5.74
CA GLN A 39 -15.51 5.09 -4.50
C GLN A 39 -16.08 3.66 -4.61
N LYS A 40 -16.66 3.27 -5.77
CA LYS A 40 -17.07 1.88 -6.01
C LYS A 40 -15.87 0.93 -6.00
N PHE A 41 -14.72 1.30 -6.53
CA PHE A 41 -13.52 0.46 -6.45
C PHE A 41 -13.02 0.31 -5.02
N VAL A 42 -13.10 1.36 -4.20
CA VAL A 42 -12.79 1.27 -2.77
C VAL A 42 -13.75 0.32 -2.05
N GLN A 43 -15.06 0.46 -2.29
CA GLN A 43 -16.08 -0.40 -1.69
C GLN A 43 -15.89 -1.87 -2.07
N ASN A 44 -15.57 -2.14 -3.34
CA ASN A 44 -15.33 -3.49 -3.86
C ASN A 44 -13.94 -4.06 -3.54
N LYS A 45 -13.13 -3.34 -2.75
CA LYS A 45 -11.79 -3.76 -2.31
C LYS A 45 -10.78 -3.92 -3.45
N TRP A 46 -10.91 -3.08 -4.46
CA TRP A 46 -9.88 -2.93 -5.51
C TRP A 46 -8.89 -1.83 -5.17
N LEU A 47 -9.38 -0.74 -4.58
CA LEU A 47 -8.57 0.40 -4.15
C LEU A 47 -8.69 0.65 -2.65
N ILE A 48 -7.71 1.36 -2.11
CA ILE A 48 -7.74 1.98 -0.78
C ILE A 48 -7.56 3.47 -0.99
N GLU A 49 -8.42 4.27 -0.36
CA GLU A 49 -8.25 5.72 -0.31
C GLU A 49 -7.61 6.12 1.03
N LYS A 50 -6.61 7.01 0.97
CA LYS A 50 -6.03 7.69 2.14
C LYS A 50 -5.79 9.15 1.76
N GLU A 51 -6.37 10.07 2.50
CA GLU A 51 -6.13 11.52 2.37
C GLU A 51 -6.33 12.06 0.93
N GLY A 52 -7.29 11.51 0.19
CA GLY A 52 -7.57 11.92 -1.20
C GLY A 52 -6.64 11.32 -2.24
N GLU A 53 -5.77 10.39 -1.86
CA GLU A 53 -4.96 9.55 -2.73
C GLU A 53 -5.43 8.09 -2.71
N PHE A 54 -5.18 7.39 -3.81
CA PHE A 54 -5.59 6.00 -4.00
C PHE A 54 -4.38 5.08 -4.19
N THR A 55 -4.43 3.91 -3.56
CA THR A 55 -3.49 2.80 -3.80
C THR A 55 -4.25 1.51 -4.07
N LEU A 56 -3.54 0.47 -4.52
CA LEU A 56 -4.11 -0.86 -4.71
C LEU A 56 -4.42 -1.52 -3.36
N HIS A 57 -5.61 -2.10 -3.28
CA HIS A 57 -5.96 -2.97 -2.17
C HIS A 57 -5.20 -4.31 -2.28
N SER A 58 -4.93 -4.97 -1.15
CA SER A 58 -4.24 -6.27 -1.12
C SER A 58 -4.90 -7.33 -2.01
N ARG A 59 -6.23 -7.36 -2.01
CA ARG A 59 -7.06 -8.17 -2.94
C ARG A 59 -6.68 -7.94 -4.41
N ALA A 60 -6.55 -6.69 -4.85
CA ALA A 60 -6.21 -6.37 -6.24
C ALA A 60 -4.81 -6.90 -6.59
N ILE A 61 -3.86 -6.80 -5.65
CA ILE A 61 -2.50 -7.33 -5.84
C ILE A 61 -2.56 -8.85 -5.97
N LEU A 62 -3.24 -9.55 -5.07
CA LEU A 62 -3.37 -11.01 -5.11
C LEU A 62 -4.04 -11.52 -6.38
N GLU A 63 -5.09 -10.83 -6.85
CA GLU A 63 -5.84 -11.26 -8.04
C GLU A 63 -5.15 -10.88 -9.36
N MET A 64 -4.38 -9.78 -9.39
CA MET A 64 -3.87 -9.20 -10.64
C MET A 64 -2.34 -9.11 -10.73
N GLU A 65 -1.57 -9.65 -9.78
CA GLU A 65 -0.10 -9.54 -9.77
C GLU A 65 0.53 -9.98 -11.09
N GLN A 66 0.13 -11.14 -11.63
CA GLN A 66 0.65 -11.65 -12.89
C GLN A 66 0.36 -10.68 -14.05
N TYR A 67 -0.90 -10.22 -14.16
CA TYR A 67 -1.31 -9.26 -15.19
C TYR A 67 -0.49 -7.96 -15.11
N ILE A 68 -0.28 -7.43 -13.89
CA ILE A 68 0.48 -6.20 -13.69
C ILE A 68 1.94 -6.36 -14.14
N ARG A 69 2.58 -7.49 -13.81
CA ARG A 69 3.97 -7.78 -14.22
C ARG A 69 4.12 -7.91 -15.72
N GLU A 70 3.18 -8.57 -16.39
CA GLU A 70 3.22 -8.77 -17.84
C GLU A 70 2.90 -7.48 -18.61
N THR A 71 2.01 -6.64 -18.07
CA THR A 71 1.57 -5.40 -18.73
C THR A 71 2.54 -4.24 -18.53
N TYR A 72 3.22 -4.17 -17.37
CA TYR A 72 4.10 -3.05 -17.01
C TYR A 72 5.50 -3.49 -16.55
N PRO A 73 6.23 -4.31 -17.34
CA PRO A 73 7.48 -4.94 -16.91
C PRO A 73 8.55 -3.94 -16.48
N ASP A 74 8.59 -2.75 -17.09
CA ASP A 74 9.60 -1.72 -16.82
C ASP A 74 9.26 -0.81 -15.63
N ALA A 75 7.99 -0.77 -15.21
CA ALA A 75 7.51 0.11 -14.15
C ALA A 75 7.25 -0.62 -12.82
N VAL A 76 7.10 -1.95 -12.86
CA VAL A 76 6.87 -2.74 -11.64
C VAL A 76 8.07 -2.72 -10.72
N LYS A 77 7.80 -2.40 -9.45
CA LYS A 77 8.79 -2.50 -8.38
C LYS A 77 8.67 -3.88 -7.74
N ILE A 78 9.80 -4.49 -7.41
CA ILE A 78 9.86 -5.82 -6.79
C ILE A 78 10.54 -5.71 -5.42
N CYS A 79 10.01 -6.45 -4.44
CA CYS A 79 10.63 -6.51 -3.13
C CYS A 79 11.90 -7.35 -3.16
N ASN A 80 13.00 -6.85 -2.60
CA ASN A 80 14.29 -7.55 -2.52
C ASN A 80 14.29 -8.78 -1.57
N ILE A 81 13.25 -8.97 -0.76
CA ILE A 81 13.18 -10.09 0.21
C ILE A 81 12.27 -11.21 -0.29
N CYS A 82 11.02 -10.89 -0.63
CA CYS A 82 10.05 -11.90 -1.06
C CYS A 82 9.98 -12.06 -2.59
N HIS A 83 10.59 -11.16 -3.36
CA HIS A 83 10.55 -11.13 -4.83
C HIS A 83 9.14 -10.97 -5.43
N SER A 84 8.15 -10.60 -4.61
CA SER A 84 6.77 -10.29 -5.03
C SER A 84 6.60 -8.82 -5.45
N LEU A 85 5.50 -8.54 -6.15
CA LEU A 85 5.14 -7.20 -6.60
C LEU A 85 5.06 -6.23 -5.41
N LEU A 86 5.72 -5.09 -5.54
CA LEU A 86 5.76 -4.04 -4.54
C LEU A 86 5.04 -2.80 -5.07
N ILE A 87 3.88 -2.52 -4.48
CA ILE A 87 3.19 -1.24 -4.69
C ILE A 87 3.71 -0.21 -3.69
N GLN A 88 3.85 -0.60 -2.41
CA GLN A 88 4.25 0.29 -1.32
C GLN A 88 5.36 -0.36 -0.50
N GLY A 89 6.31 0.46 -0.04
CA GLY A 89 7.45 -0.01 0.73
C GLY A 89 8.45 1.09 1.02
N GLN A 90 9.56 0.69 1.62
CA GLN A 90 10.73 1.54 1.84
C GLN A 90 11.80 1.22 0.79
N SER A 91 12.64 2.22 0.50
CA SER A 91 13.72 2.11 -0.48
C SER A 91 15.06 2.51 0.11
N CYS A 92 16.13 1.79 -0.25
CA CYS A 92 17.48 2.22 0.08
C CYS A 92 17.86 3.47 -0.75
N GLU A 93 18.36 4.52 -0.10
CA GLU A 93 18.79 5.76 -0.76
C GLU A 93 20.08 5.55 -1.60
N THR A 94 20.93 4.61 -1.21
CA THR A 94 22.23 4.38 -1.86
C THR A 94 22.13 3.54 -3.14
N CYS A 95 21.33 2.46 -3.12
CA CYS A 95 21.25 1.51 -4.25
C CYS A 95 19.85 1.35 -4.83
N GLY A 96 18.82 1.98 -4.26
CA GLY A 96 17.47 1.99 -4.82
C GLY A 96 16.65 0.71 -4.64
N ILE A 97 17.18 -0.34 -3.98
CA ILE A 97 16.38 -1.55 -3.71
C ILE A 97 15.14 -1.19 -2.89
N ARG A 98 14.05 -1.93 -3.09
CA ARG A 98 12.79 -1.70 -2.39
C ARG A 98 12.35 -2.92 -1.60
N MET A 99 11.71 -2.68 -0.45
CA MET A 99 11.21 -3.73 0.44
C MET A 99 9.82 -3.37 0.97
N HIS A 100 8.91 -4.35 1.00
CA HIS A 100 7.61 -4.13 1.65
C HIS A 100 7.82 -3.84 3.13
N LEU A 101 6.95 -3.02 3.75
CA LEU A 101 7.02 -2.71 5.18
C LEU A 101 7.06 -3.97 6.07
N PRO A 102 6.25 -5.03 5.84
CA PRO A 102 6.35 -6.26 6.63
C PRO A 102 7.66 -7.04 6.41
N CYS A 103 8.25 -6.93 5.21
CA CYS A 103 9.54 -7.55 4.91
C CYS A 103 10.67 -6.81 5.63
N VAL A 104 10.64 -5.47 5.67
CA VAL A 104 11.55 -4.64 6.47
C VAL A 104 11.44 -5.01 7.94
N ALA A 105 10.22 -5.01 8.49
CA ALA A 105 9.96 -5.33 9.89
C ALA A 105 10.57 -6.68 10.28
N LYS A 106 10.32 -7.72 9.48
CA LYS A 106 10.83 -9.08 9.75
C LYS A 106 12.34 -9.19 9.56
N TYR A 107 12.89 -8.54 8.53
CA TYR A 107 14.32 -8.62 8.21
C TYR A 107 15.17 -7.91 9.26
N PHE A 108 14.69 -6.78 9.79
CA PHE A 108 15.43 -5.95 10.76
C PHE A 108 14.98 -6.13 12.22
N GLN A 109 14.05 -7.04 12.52
CA GLN A 109 13.39 -7.19 13.83
C GLN A 109 14.35 -7.22 15.04
N SER A 110 15.53 -7.82 14.88
CA SER A 110 16.51 -7.99 15.97
C SER A 110 17.84 -7.31 15.67
N ASN A 111 17.88 -6.40 14.69
CA ASN A 111 19.09 -5.70 14.31
C ASN A 111 19.07 -4.27 14.87
N SER A 112 19.97 -3.98 15.82
CA SER A 112 20.15 -2.64 16.37
C SER A 112 20.79 -1.66 15.39
N GLU A 113 21.43 -2.15 14.33
CA GLU A 113 22.01 -1.35 13.25
C GLU A 113 21.52 -1.87 11.88
N PRO A 114 20.30 -1.51 11.46
CA PRO A 114 19.72 -1.91 10.19
C PRO A 114 20.61 -1.52 9.00
N ARG A 115 21.00 -2.50 8.19
CA ARG A 115 21.82 -2.31 6.98
C ARG A 115 21.16 -2.91 5.74
N CYS A 116 21.25 -2.20 4.63
CA CYS A 116 20.71 -2.62 3.35
C CYS A 116 21.24 -4.01 2.94
N PRO A 117 20.38 -4.99 2.63
CA PRO A 117 20.81 -6.34 2.23
C PRO A 117 21.62 -6.38 0.93
N HIS A 118 21.60 -5.32 0.11
CA HIS A 118 22.27 -5.28 -1.18
C HIS A 118 23.60 -4.52 -1.15
N CYS A 119 23.63 -3.29 -0.60
CA CYS A 119 24.85 -2.46 -0.57
C CYS A 119 25.51 -2.36 0.82
N ASN A 120 24.91 -2.96 1.86
CA ASN A 120 25.37 -2.93 3.25
C ASN A 120 25.44 -1.52 3.90
N ASP A 121 24.88 -0.51 3.25
CA ASP A 121 24.77 0.85 3.80
C ASP A 121 23.68 0.94 4.88
N TYR A 122 23.70 1.98 5.70
CA TYR A 122 22.70 2.19 6.76
C TYR A 122 21.28 2.32 6.18
N TRP A 123 20.30 1.67 6.82
CA TRP A 123 18.91 1.79 6.41
C TRP A 123 18.31 3.10 6.95
N PRO A 124 17.94 4.07 6.10
CA PRO A 124 17.63 5.42 6.56
C PRO A 124 16.23 5.58 7.17
N HIS A 125 15.40 4.54 7.08
CA HIS A 125 13.99 4.58 7.50
C HIS A 125 13.77 3.92 8.86
N GLU A 126 12.72 4.35 9.56
CA GLU A 126 12.24 3.67 10.76
C GLU A 126 11.81 2.23 10.44
N ILE A 127 12.24 1.27 11.27
CA ILE A 127 11.89 -0.14 11.13
C ILE A 127 10.50 -0.37 11.71
N PRO A 128 9.50 -0.81 10.91
CA PRO A 128 8.17 -1.08 11.43
C PRO A 128 8.18 -2.26 12.41
N GLU A 129 7.26 -2.27 13.37
CA GLU A 129 7.05 -3.46 14.21
C GLU A 129 6.53 -4.63 13.37
N VAL A 130 6.96 -5.86 13.71
CA VAL A 130 6.41 -7.06 13.10
C VAL A 130 4.96 -7.24 13.54
N PHE A 131 4.08 -7.56 12.59
CA PHE A 131 2.69 -7.86 12.90
C PHE A 131 2.59 -9.10 13.80
N ASP A 132 2.06 -8.91 15.01
CA ASP A 132 1.80 -9.97 15.98
C ASP A 132 0.28 -10.16 16.14
N PRO A 133 -0.28 -11.28 15.65
CA PRO A 133 -1.72 -11.54 15.72
C PRO A 133 -2.24 -11.75 17.15
N GLU A 134 -1.40 -12.11 18.12
CA GLU A 134 -1.80 -12.32 19.52
C GLU A 134 -1.98 -10.98 20.23
N LYS A 135 -1.02 -10.06 20.04
CA LYS A 135 -1.07 -8.67 20.55
C LYS A 135 -2.29 -7.89 20.06
N GLU A 136 -2.68 -8.07 18.79
CA GLU A 136 -3.87 -7.44 18.20
C GLU A 136 -5.20 -7.97 18.79
N ARG A 137 -5.27 -9.27 19.10
CA ARG A 137 -6.45 -9.86 19.74
C ARG A 137 -6.64 -9.31 21.16
N GLU A 138 -5.58 -9.15 21.93
CA GLU A 138 -5.62 -8.56 23.26
C GLU A 138 -6.02 -7.06 23.23
N ALA A 139 -5.50 -6.31 22.26
CA ALA A 139 -5.85 -4.90 22.05
C ALA A 139 -7.32 -4.71 21.61
N GLY A 140 -7.81 -5.59 20.73
CA GLY A 140 -9.21 -5.62 20.28
C GLY A 140 -10.19 -5.93 21.42
N THR A 141 -9.83 -6.89 22.28
CA THR A 141 -10.62 -7.26 23.47
C THR A 141 -10.66 -6.11 24.47
N SER A 142 -9.54 -5.41 24.67
CA SER A 142 -9.43 -4.23 25.55
C SER A 142 -10.25 -3.02 25.06
N ARG A 143 -10.35 -2.82 23.74
CA ARG A 143 -11.20 -1.76 23.14
C ARG A 143 -12.69 -2.10 23.21
N ALA A 144 -13.08 -3.37 23.09
CA ALA A 144 -14.47 -3.81 23.25
C ALA A 144 -14.99 -3.56 24.68
N THR A 145 -14.18 -3.88 25.70
CA THR A 145 -14.52 -3.65 27.11
C THR A 145 -14.67 -2.16 27.45
N LYS A 146 -13.81 -1.29 26.88
CA LYS A 146 -13.92 0.18 27.07
C LYS A 146 -15.17 0.79 26.41
N ARG A 147 -15.65 0.25 25.28
CA ARG A 147 -16.91 0.68 24.65
C ARG A 147 -18.13 0.22 25.45
N SER A 148 -18.11 -0.99 26.00
CA SER A 148 -19.17 -1.52 26.88
C SER A 148 -19.37 -0.68 28.15
N LEU A 149 -18.29 -0.19 28.76
CA LEU A 149 -18.35 0.65 29.97
C LEU A 149 -18.88 2.07 29.70
N ARG A 150 -18.63 2.64 28.50
CA ARG A 150 -19.13 3.98 28.12
C ARG A 150 -20.61 3.99 27.73
N SER A 151 -21.15 2.90 27.19
CA SER A 151 -22.57 2.80 26.82
C SER A 151 -23.54 2.60 27.99
N ARG A 152 -23.05 2.42 29.22
CA ARG A 152 -23.88 2.17 30.43
C ARG A 152 -24.08 3.40 31.32
N GLN A 153 -23.63 4.59 30.90
CA GLN A 153 -23.73 5.84 31.68
C GLN A 153 -24.70 6.88 31.10
N HIS A 154 -25.70 6.46 30.32
CA HIS A 154 -26.82 7.32 29.93
C HIS A 154 -28.15 6.64 30.28
#